data_AF-A0A6J7DRS5-F1
#
_entry.id   AF-A0A6J7DRS5-F1
#
_cell.length_a   1.000
_cell.length_b   1.000
_cell.length_c   1.000
_cell.angle_alpha   90.00
_cell.angle_beta   90.00
_cell.angle_gamma   90.00
#
_symmetry.space_group_name_H-M   'P 1'
#
loop_
_entity.id
_entity.type
_entity.pdbx_description
1 polymer ?
#
loop_
_entity_poly.entity_id
_entity_poly.type
_entity_poly.pdbx_seq_one_letter_code
_entity_poly.pdbx_strand_id
1 'polypeptide(L)'
;MLEQFATRGVNLSLLESRPIGDSLGRYRFVIDIDGHIEDERVADALLGLRRYSPGLQFLGSYHRADGHSPSVTAQYSDAAFVDAREWLDRLVAGGEG
;
A
#
# COMPACT_ATOMS: atom_id res chain seq x y z
N MET A 1 -8.43 5.80 -4.71
CA MET A 1 -7.02 5.45 -5.03
C MET A 1 -6.12 5.69 -3.82
N LEU A 2 -5.91 6.94 -3.40
CA LEU A 2 -5.00 7.31 -2.29
C LEU A 2 -5.41 6.70 -0.94
N GLU A 3 -6.70 6.51 -0.71
CA GLU A 3 -7.24 5.85 0.49
C GLU A 3 -6.67 4.46 0.73
N GLN A 4 -6.24 3.74 -0.33
CA GLN A 4 -5.61 2.42 -0.17
C GLN A 4 -4.33 2.50 0.67
N PHE A 5 -3.60 3.62 0.61
CA PHE A 5 -2.40 3.87 1.42
C PHE A 5 -2.75 4.45 2.79
N ALA A 6 -3.60 5.49 2.83
CA ALA A 6 -3.92 6.20 4.06
C ALA A 6 -4.56 5.30 5.14
N THR A 7 -5.44 4.37 4.73
CA THR A 7 -6.11 3.44 5.65
C THR A 7 -5.20 2.37 6.25
N ARG A 8 -3.96 2.26 5.76
CA ARG A 8 -2.97 1.25 6.18
C ARG A 8 -1.73 1.89 6.80
N GLY A 9 -1.75 3.18 7.09
CA GLY A 9 -0.58 3.88 7.62
C GLY A 9 0.59 3.94 6.63
N VAL A 10 0.31 3.97 5.33
CA VAL A 10 1.33 4.15 4.30
C VAL A 10 1.39 5.62 3.90
N ASN A 11 2.50 6.27 4.25
CA ASN A 11 2.74 7.67 3.92
C ASN A 11 3.19 7.82 2.46
N LEU A 12 2.84 8.95 1.85
CA LEU A 12 3.27 9.31 0.48
C LEU A 12 4.40 10.33 0.56
N SER A 13 5.48 10.09 -0.17
CA SER A 13 6.58 11.04 -0.33
C SER A 13 6.48 11.79 -1.65
N LEU A 14 5.80 11.22 -2.65
CA LEU A 14 5.52 11.85 -3.95
C LEU A 14 4.11 11.49 -4.41
N LEU A 15 3.40 12.47 -4.98
CA LEU A 15 2.18 12.26 -5.74
C LEU A 15 2.14 13.25 -6.91
N GLU A 16 2.36 12.74 -8.12
CA GLU A 16 2.30 13.53 -9.34
C GLU A 16 1.25 13.00 -10.31
N SER A 17 0.51 13.91 -10.95
CA SER A 17 -0.35 13.57 -12.08
C SER A 17 0.33 13.95 -13.39
N ARG A 18 0.24 13.07 -14.40
CA ARG A 18 0.76 13.32 -15.75
C ARG A 18 -0.36 13.05 -16.76
N PRO A 19 -0.67 13.99 -17.67
CA PRO A 19 -1.66 13.75 -18.71
C PRO A 19 -1.18 12.63 -19.64
N ILE A 20 -2.12 11.82 -20.12
CA ILE A 20 -1.86 10.84 -21.17
C ILE A 20 -2.42 11.44 -22.46
N GLY A 21 -1.54 11.64 -23.45
CA GLY A 21 -1.86 12.41 -24.67
C GLY A 21 -2.78 11.71 -25.68
N ASP A 22 -3.37 10.59 -25.28
CA ASP A 22 -4.19 9.72 -26.12
C ASP A 22 -5.69 10.07 -26.06
N SER A 23 -6.14 10.81 -25.03
CA SER A 23 -7.48 11.44 -24.98
C SER A 23 -7.57 12.51 -23.88
N LEU A 24 -8.43 13.52 -24.08
CA LEU A 24 -8.78 14.50 -23.04
C LEU A 24 -9.26 13.82 -21.75
N GLY A 25 -8.73 14.27 -20.61
CA GLY A 25 -9.16 13.82 -19.28
C GLY A 25 -8.53 12.52 -18.77
N ARG A 26 -7.60 11.89 -19.52
CA ARG A 26 -6.82 10.76 -19.01
C ARG A 26 -5.54 11.20 -18.33
N TYR A 27 -5.30 10.63 -17.15
CA TYR A 27 -4.13 10.89 -16.33
C TYR A 27 -3.53 9.57 -15.85
N ARG A 28 -2.20 9.55 -15.72
CA ARG A 28 -1.49 8.59 -14.89
C ARG A 28 -1.00 9.30 -13.64
N PHE A 29 -0.90 8.55 -12.55
CA PHE A 29 -0.31 9.03 -11.31
C PHE A 29 1.01 8.30 -11.08
N VAL A 30 2.05 9.07 -10.74
CA VAL A 30 3.32 8.56 -10.23
C VAL A 30 3.32 8.81 -8.73
N ILE A 31 3.59 7.78 -7.95
CA ILE A 31 3.46 7.80 -6.51
C ILE A 31 4.68 7.13 -5.90
N ASP A 32 5.34 7.84 -4.99
CA ASP A 32 6.34 7.26 -4.10
C ASP A 32 5.74 7.15 -2.70
N ILE A 33 5.98 6.03 -2.06
CA ILE A 33 5.43 5.69 -0.75
C ILE A 33 6.55 5.32 0.21
N ASP A 34 6.31 5.55 1.50
CA ASP A 34 7.24 5.12 2.54
C ASP A 34 6.95 3.69 2.97
N GLY A 35 7.86 2.78 2.65
CA GLY A 35 7.81 1.37 3.02
C GLY A 35 8.51 0.46 2.00
N HIS A 36 8.62 -0.82 2.34
CA HIS A 36 9.10 -1.87 1.44
C HIS A 36 7.94 -2.74 0.96
N ILE A 37 8.07 -3.39 -0.22
CA ILE A 37 7.03 -4.31 -0.72
C ILE A 37 6.79 -5.52 0.21
N GLU A 38 7.77 -5.82 1.06
CA GLU A 38 7.69 -6.89 2.06
C GLU A 38 6.97 -6.45 3.34
N ASP A 39 6.72 -5.15 3.55
CA ASP A 39 5.90 -4.67 4.66
C ASP A 39 4.44 -5.09 4.43
N GLU A 40 3.79 -5.68 5.43
CA GLU A 40 2.41 -6.20 5.31
C GLU A 40 1.44 -5.09 4.88
N ARG A 41 1.58 -3.90 5.48
CA ARG A 41 0.76 -2.72 5.18
C ARG A 41 0.91 -2.25 3.72
N VAL A 42 2.10 -2.39 3.14
CA VAL A 42 2.39 -1.97 1.75
C VAL A 42 1.83 -3.01 0.80
N ALA A 43 2.07 -4.30 1.06
CA ALA A 43 1.50 -5.38 0.28
C ALA A 43 -0.03 -5.30 0.23
N ASP A 44 -0.69 -5.10 1.36
CA ASP A 44 -2.16 -4.98 1.42
C ASP A 44 -2.67 -3.73 0.68
N ALA A 45 -1.93 -2.61 0.72
CA ALA A 45 -2.27 -1.40 -0.05
C ALA A 45 -2.19 -1.64 -1.56
N LEU A 46 -1.14 -2.35 -2.02
CA LEU A 46 -0.94 -2.68 -3.43
C LEU A 46 -2.01 -3.65 -3.94
N LEU A 47 -2.39 -4.65 -3.13
CA LEU A 47 -3.51 -5.55 -3.45
C LEU A 47 -4.81 -4.76 -3.62
N GLY A 48 -5.10 -3.86 -2.67
CA GLY A 48 -6.25 -2.97 -2.73
C GLY A 48 -6.26 -2.13 -4.00
N LEU A 49 -5.11 -1.55 -4.36
CA LEU A 49 -4.96 -0.72 -5.55
C LEU A 49 -5.11 -1.51 -6.87
N ARG A 50 -4.53 -2.72 -6.95
CA ARG A 50 -4.56 -3.58 -8.14
C ARG A 50 -5.98 -3.93 -8.58
N ARG A 51 -6.93 -4.06 -7.64
CA ARG A 51 -8.35 -4.32 -7.93
C ARG A 51 -9.03 -3.19 -8.71
N TYR A 52 -8.59 -1.95 -8.53
CA TYR A 52 -9.18 -0.77 -9.17
C TYR A 52 -8.30 -0.18 -10.28
N SER A 53 -7.03 -0.61 -10.38
CA SER A 53 -6.08 -0.13 -11.38
C SER A 53 -5.40 -1.30 -12.12
N PRO A 54 -6.01 -1.79 -13.22
CA PRO A 54 -5.43 -2.84 -14.05
C PRO A 54 -4.11 -2.44 -14.73
N GLY A 55 -3.84 -1.13 -14.83
CA GLY A 55 -2.60 -0.57 -15.37
C GLY A 55 -1.52 -0.28 -14.34
N LEU A 56 -1.68 -0.70 -13.08
CA LEU A 56 -0.68 -0.50 -12.03
C LEU A 56 0.68 -1.09 -12.43
N GLN A 57 1.72 -0.27 -12.41
CA GLN A 57 3.11 -0.67 -12.63
C GLN A 57 3.89 -0.51 -11.34
N PHE A 58 4.56 -1.57 -10.91
CA PHE A 58 5.49 -1.53 -9.80
C PHE A 58 6.91 -1.25 -10.32
N LEU A 59 7.54 -0.21 -9.79
CA LEU A 59 8.88 0.23 -10.22
C LEU A 59 10.01 -0.24 -9.28
N GLY A 60 9.66 -0.93 -8.19
CA GLY A 60 10.61 -1.45 -7.21
C GLY A 60 10.47 -0.82 -5.83
N SER A 61 11.18 -1.41 -4.87
CA SER A 61 11.45 -0.84 -3.56
C SER A 61 12.95 -0.56 -3.46
N TYR A 62 13.31 0.59 -2.89
CA TYR A 62 14.69 1.04 -2.82
C TYR A 62 14.94 1.78 -1.50
N HIS A 63 16.20 1.79 -1.06
CA HIS A 63 16.58 2.59 0.11
C HIS A 63 16.40 4.07 -0.19
N ARG A 64 15.77 4.78 0.75
CA ARG A 64 15.71 6.24 0.69
C ARG A 64 17.12 6.82 0.80
N ALA A 65 17.41 7.81 -0.05
CA ALA A 65 18.74 8.43 -0.10
C ALA A 65 19.10 9.21 1.18
N ASP A 66 18.10 9.69 1.91
CA ASP A 66 18.25 10.41 3.17
C ASP A 66 18.38 9.48 4.41
N GLY A 67 18.30 8.16 4.21
CA GLY A 67 18.33 7.18 5.29
C GLY A 67 17.12 7.22 6.23
N HIS A 68 16.07 7.98 5.86
CA HIS A 68 14.87 8.07 6.69
C HIS A 68 14.16 6.71 6.74
N SER A 69 13.88 6.25 7.96
CA SER A 69 13.06 5.08 8.21
C SER A 69 11.65 5.53 8.58
N PRO A 70 10.59 5.00 7.93
CA PRO A 70 9.23 5.37 8.27
C PRO A 70 8.88 5.03 9.72
N SER A 71 8.19 5.95 10.39
CA SER A 71 7.57 5.66 11.68
C SER A 71 6.24 4.95 11.45
N VAL A 72 6.15 3.69 11.92
CA VAL A 72 4.94 2.87 11.81
C VAL A 72 4.29 2.78 13.20
N THR A 73 3.03 3.18 13.31
CA THR A 73 2.29 3.03 14.57
C THR A 73 1.92 1.57 14.82
N ALA A 74 1.71 1.20 16.07
CA ALA A 74 1.46 -0.20 16.46
C ALA A 74 0.31 -0.85 15.64
N GLN A 75 -0.77 -0.11 15.38
CA GLN A 75 -1.91 -0.61 14.60
C GLN A 75 -1.61 -0.92 13.13
N TYR A 76 -0.48 -0.44 12.60
CA TYR A 76 -0.05 -0.66 11.21
C TYR A 76 1.25 -1.47 11.11
N SER A 77 1.70 -2.04 12.23
CA SER A 77 2.87 -2.92 12.26
C SER A 77 2.58 -4.25 11.56
N ASP A 78 3.61 -4.90 11.04
CA ASP A 78 3.44 -6.23 10.42
C ASP A 78 2.79 -7.22 11.39
N ALA A 79 3.16 -7.17 12.68
CA ALA A 79 2.54 -8.00 13.71
C ALA A 79 1.02 -7.79 13.82
N ALA A 80 0.53 -6.56 13.67
CA ALA A 80 -0.92 -6.28 13.71
C ALA A 80 -1.64 -6.85 12.49
N PHE A 81 -1.01 -6.81 11.31
CA PHE A 81 -1.57 -7.42 10.09
C PHE A 81 -1.57 -8.95 10.16
N VAL A 82 -0.50 -9.55 10.66
CA VAL A 82 -0.39 -10.99 10.89
C VAL A 82 -1.43 -11.45 11.90
N ASP A 83 -1.55 -10.79 13.05
CA ASP A 83 -2.55 -11.13 14.08
C ASP A 83 -3.99 -11.03 13.52
N ALA A 84 -4.29 -9.98 12.75
CA ALA A 84 -5.59 -9.83 12.11
C ALA A 84 -5.87 -10.94 11.08
N ARG A 85 -4.85 -11.40 10.33
CA ARG A 85 -4.98 -12.51 9.39
C ARG A 85 -5.25 -13.82 10.12
N GLU A 86 -4.47 -14.12 11.16
CA GLU A 86 -4.63 -15.33 11.95
C GLU A 86 -6.00 -15.38 12.63
N TRP A 87 -6.48 -14.24 13.14
CA TRP A 87 -7.83 -14.12 13.68
C TRP A 87 -8.91 -14.43 12.65
N LEU A 88 -8.80 -13.87 11.44
CA LEU A 88 -9.74 -14.17 10.35
C LEU A 88 -9.71 -15.65 9.98
N ASP A 89 -8.53 -16.24 9.88
CA ASP A 89 -8.36 -17.65 9.52
C ASP A 89 -9.03 -18.57 10.57
N ARG A 90 -8.93 -18.23 11.87
CA ARG A 90 -9.66 -18.94 12.93
C ARG A 90 -11.17 -18.87 12.77
N LEU A 91 -11.72 -17.69 12.45
CA LEU A 91 -13.15 -17.52 12.21
C LEU A 91 -13.64 -18.31 11.00
N VAL A 92 -12.88 -18.30 9.90
CA VAL A 92 -13.21 -19.06 8.69
C VAL A 92 -13.15 -20.57 8.95
N ALA A 93 -12.22 -21.02 9.80
CA ALA A 93 -12.13 -22.42 10.24
C ALA A 93 -13.25 -22.84 11.22
N GLY A 94 -14.14 -21.92 11.63
CA GLY A 94 -15.23 -22.20 12.55
C GLY A 94 -14.83 -22.21 14.04
N GLY A 95 -13.69 -21.64 14.40
CA GLY A 95 -13.30 -21.44 15.79
C GLY A 95 -14.00 -20.22 16.40
N GLU A 96 -14.42 -20.33 17.67
CA GLU A 96 -14.94 -19.17 18.42
C GLU A 96 -13.79 -18.19 18.72
N GLY A 97 -14.08 -16.89 18.55
CA GLY A 97 -13.11 -15.78 18.57
C GLY A 97 -12.57 -15.38 19.93
#